data_AF-A0A1A9G4Q8-F1
#
_entry.id   AF-A0A1A9G4Q8-F1
#
_cell.length_a   1.000
_cell.length_b   1.000
_cell.length_c   1.000
_cell.angle_alpha   90.00
_cell.angle_beta   90.00
_cell.angle_gamma   90.00
#
_symmetry.space_group_name_H-M   'P 1'
#
loop_
_entity.id
_entity.type
_entity.pdbx_description
1 polymer ?
#
loop_
_entity_poly.entity_id
_entity_poly.type
_entity_poly.pdbx_seq_one_letter_code
_entity_poly.pdbx_strand_id
1 'polypeptide(L)'
;MAANAERKEYPISMRLPEADVAMIDRAATLRGRSRTDFVRDAAVRAAEEVVMEQSLIRMSPQGFAGFIEVLAAPAAPVPEMVELARRPAPWEAGYEPKR
;
A
#
# COMPACT_ATOMS: atom_id res chain seq x y z
N MET A 1 12.74 -16.45 -17.33
CA MET A 1 13.49 -15.91 -16.17
C MET A 1 13.41 -14.40 -16.26
N ALA A 2 12.69 -13.74 -15.34
CA ALA A 2 12.52 -12.29 -15.36
C ALA A 2 13.89 -11.63 -15.14
N ALA A 3 14.26 -10.70 -16.02
CA ALA A 3 15.49 -9.95 -15.92
C ALA A 3 15.53 -9.24 -14.56
N ASN A 4 16.57 -9.53 -13.78
CA ASN A 4 16.83 -8.88 -12.51
C ASN A 4 17.12 -7.41 -12.84
N ALA A 5 16.14 -6.52 -12.67
CA ALA A 5 16.37 -5.09 -12.84
C ALA A 5 17.52 -4.71 -11.90
N GLU A 6 18.64 -4.23 -12.45
CA GLU A 6 19.78 -3.79 -11.65
C GLU A 6 19.29 -2.79 -10.61
N ARG A 7 19.39 -3.14 -9.32
CA ARG A 7 19.08 -2.23 -8.23
C ARG A 7 20.12 -1.11 -8.24
N LYS A 8 19.78 0.00 -8.89
CA LYS A 8 20.60 1.22 -8.86
C LYS A 8 20.42 1.88 -7.49
N GLU A 9 21.48 1.86 -6.70
CA GLU A 9 21.55 2.57 -5.43
C GLU A 9 22.01 4.01 -5.66
N TYR A 10 21.32 4.97 -5.04
CA TYR A 10 21.63 6.40 -5.15
C TYR A 10 22.06 6.93 -3.79
N PRO A 11 23.24 7.57 -3.67
CA PRO A 11 23.68 8.15 -2.41
C PRO A 11 22.84 9.39 -2.06
N ILE A 12 22.46 9.50 -0.79
CA ILE A 12 21.76 10.68 -0.25
C ILE A 12 22.67 11.32 0.80
N SER A 13 23.07 12.57 0.58
CA SER A 13 23.82 13.37 1.54
C SER A 13 22.92 14.42 2.19
N MET A 14 22.93 14.51 3.52
CA MET A 14 22.14 15.47 4.27
C MET A 14 22.92 15.97 5.49
N ARG A 15 22.59 17.18 5.96
CA ARG A 15 23.12 17.76 7.19
C ARG A 15 22.02 17.77 8.23
N LEU A 16 22.35 17.33 9.44
CA LEU A 16 21.45 17.28 10.58
C LEU A 16 22.11 17.96 11.79
N PRO A 17 21.35 18.66 12.64
CA PRO A 17 21.81 19.08 13.95
C PRO A 17 22.34 17.90 14.78
N GLU A 18 23.33 18.14 15.63
CA GLU A 18 23.93 17.11 16.50
C GLU A 18 22.88 16.42 17.39
N ALA A 19 21.94 17.20 17.94
CA ALA A 19 20.85 16.67 18.76
C ALA A 19 19.98 15.65 18.02
N ASP A 20 19.68 15.91 16.74
CA ASP A 20 18.87 15.03 15.90
C ASP A 20 19.63 13.74 15.59
N VAL A 21 20.92 13.84 15.27
CA VAL A 21 21.79 12.67 15.03
C VAL A 21 21.86 11.80 16.28
N ALA A 22 22.04 12.39 17.46
CA ALA A 22 22.10 11.66 18.73
C ALA A 22 20.77 10.93 19.03
N MET A 23 19.64 11.57 18.73
CA MET A 23 18.32 10.95 18.90
C MET A 23 18.11 9.78 17.92
N ILE A 24 18.51 9.94 16.66
CA ILE A 24 18.44 8.88 15.64
C ILE A 24 19.30 7.68 16.06
N ASP A 25 20.52 7.91 16.53
CA ASP A 25 21.43 6.84 16.97
C ASP A 25 20.87 6.04 18.15
N ARG A 26 20.28 6.74 19.11
CA ARG A 26 19.60 6.10 20.22
C ARG A 26 18.44 5.23 19.73
N ALA A 27 17.62 5.74 18.82
CA ALA A 27 16.49 5.00 18.25
C ALA A 27 16.94 3.78 17.43
N ALA A 28 17.98 3.93 16.61
CA ALA A 28 18.56 2.84 15.83
C ALA A 28 19.11 1.73 16.74
N THR A 29 19.82 2.13 17.81
CA THR A 29 20.36 1.21 18.83
C THR A 29 19.25 0.43 19.53
N LEU A 30 18.17 1.11 19.94
CA LEU A 30 17.01 0.46 20.55
C LEU A 30 16.32 -0.55 19.62
N ARG A 31 16.46 -0.37 18.30
CA ARG A 31 15.93 -1.29 17.27
C ARG A 31 16.95 -2.32 16.80
N GLY A 32 18.19 -2.29 17.30
CA GLY A 32 19.26 -3.19 16.88
C GLY A 32 19.64 -3.03 15.40
N ARG A 33 19.52 -1.81 14.85
CA ARG A 33 19.82 -1.50 13.43
C ARG A 33 20.92 -0.45 13.31
N SER A 34 21.56 -0.39 12.15
CA SER A 34 22.49 0.70 11.83
C SER A 34 21.75 2.03 11.67
N ARG A 35 22.44 3.15 11.88
CA ARG A 35 21.89 4.50 11.62
C ARG A 35 21.34 4.60 10.19
N THR A 36 22.12 4.13 9.21
CA THR A 36 21.76 4.18 7.79
C THR A 36 20.49 3.38 7.51
N ASP A 37 20.37 2.16 8.03
CA ASP A 37 19.19 1.34 7.83
C ASP A 37 17.96 1.95 8.50
N PHE A 38 18.13 2.50 9.70
CA PHE A 38 17.04 3.14 10.43
C PHE A 38 16.50 4.37 9.68
N VAL A 39 17.39 5.26 9.22
CA VAL A 39 17.01 6.45 8.46
C VAL A 39 16.38 6.09 7.13
N ARG A 40 16.94 5.10 6.40
CA ARG A 40 16.37 4.62 5.14
C ARG A 40 14.96 4.08 5.32
N ASP A 41 14.75 3.21 6.30
CA ASP A 41 13.46 2.58 6.57
C ASP A 41 12.41 3.63 6.97
N ALA A 42 12.79 4.56 7.86
CA ALA A 42 11.92 5.66 8.27
C ALA A 42 11.54 6.59 7.10
N ALA A 43 12.51 6.95 6.25
CA ALA A 43 12.27 7.81 5.10
C ALA A 43 11.35 7.16 4.05
N VAL A 44 11.58 5.87 3.74
CA VAL A 44 10.73 5.12 2.80
C VAL A 44 9.31 5.02 3.34
N ARG A 45 9.17 4.63 4.62
CA ARG A 45 7.85 4.51 5.25
C ARG A 45 7.08 5.83 5.22
N ALA A 46 7.72 6.95 5.58
CA ALA A 46 7.08 8.25 5.54
C ALA A 46 6.68 8.65 4.11
N ALA A 47 7.51 8.33 3.10
CA ALA A 47 7.17 8.57 1.70
C ALA A 47 5.99 7.71 1.24
N GLU A 48 5.95 6.43 1.62
CA GLU A 48 4.84 5.52 1.31
C GLU A 48 3.53 6.01 1.94
N GLU A 49 3.56 6.45 3.20
CA GLU A 49 2.39 7.02 3.89
C GLU A 49 1.84 8.23 3.12
N VAL A 50 2.70 9.17 2.70
CA VAL A 50 2.29 10.35 1.92
C VAL A 50 1.73 9.96 0.54
N VAL A 51 2.34 8.99 -0.14
CA VAL A 51 1.85 8.50 -1.44
C VAL A 51 0.49 7.83 -1.28
N MET A 52 0.30 7.03 -0.23
CA MET A 52 -0.98 6.38 0.07
C MET A 52 -2.07 7.41 0.39
N GLU A 53 -1.77 8.44 1.17
CA GLU A 53 -2.69 9.57 1.41
C GLU A 53 -3.08 10.30 0.12
N GLN A 54 -2.18 10.35 -0.87
CA GLN A 54 -2.43 10.93 -2.18
C GLN A 54 -3.15 10.02 -3.18
N SER A 55 -3.58 8.82 -2.79
CA SER A 55 -4.49 7.94 -3.56
C SER A 55 -5.91 8.54 -3.67
N LEU A 56 -6.01 9.86 -3.83
CA LEU A 56 -7.22 10.61 -4.07
C LEU A 56 -7.74 10.25 -5.46
N ILE A 57 -8.87 9.54 -5.51
CA ILE A 57 -9.66 9.40 -6.74
C ILE A 57 -10.23 10.80 -7.05
N ARG A 58 -9.50 11.56 -7.86
CA ARG A 58 -9.96 12.85 -8.36
C ARG A 58 -11.08 12.60 -9.36
N MET A 59 -12.25 13.18 -9.11
CA MET A 59 -13.40 13.12 -10.01
C MET A 59 -13.98 14.51 -10.19
N SER A 60 -14.60 14.75 -11.36
CA SER A 60 -15.38 15.97 -11.57
C SER A 60 -16.62 15.98 -10.67
N PRO A 61 -17.24 17.14 -10.42
CA PRO A 61 -18.51 17.19 -9.70
C PRO A 61 -19.60 16.29 -10.31
N GLN A 62 -19.64 16.15 -11.64
CA GLN A 62 -20.56 15.24 -12.31
C GLN A 62 -20.22 13.76 -12.05
N GLY A 63 -18.92 13.42 -12.10
CA GLY A 63 -18.47 12.06 -11.76
C GLY A 63 -18.78 11.68 -10.32
N PHE A 64 -18.66 12.63 -9.40
CA PHE A 64 -19.04 12.44 -8.00
C PHE A 64 -20.54 12.24 -7.82
N ALA A 65 -21.37 13.05 -8.46
CA ALA A 65 -22.83 12.88 -8.43
C ALA A 65 -23.24 11.49 -8.93
N GLY A 66 -22.72 11.06 -10.09
CA GLY A 66 -23.01 9.73 -10.63
C GLY A 66 -22.51 8.58 -9.74
N PHE A 67 -21.34 8.75 -9.12
CA PHE A 67 -20.83 7.78 -8.15
C PHE A 67 -21.74 7.63 -6.92
N ILE A 68 -22.23 8.75 -6.38
CA ILE A 68 -23.15 8.74 -5.24
C ILE A 68 -24.50 8.13 -5.62
N GLU A 69 -25.02 8.40 -6.82
CA GLU A 69 -26.27 7.79 -7.31
C GLU A 69 -26.16 6.26 -7.37
N VAL A 70 -25.04 5.73 -7.88
CA VAL A 70 -24.79 4.28 -7.93
C VAL A 70 -24.66 3.69 -6.52
N LEU A 71 -23.98 4.38 -5.60
CA LEU A 71 -23.83 3.92 -4.22
C LEU A 71 -25.14 3.94 -3.43
N ALA A 72 -26.02 4.90 -3.68
CA ALA A 72 -27.31 5.03 -3.01
C ALA A 72 -28.37 4.06 -3.57
N ALA A 73 -28.18 3.56 -4.79
CA ALA A 73 -29.08 2.60 -5.40
C ALA A 73 -29.01 1.24 -4.68
N PRO A 74 -30.14 0.52 -4.56
CA PRO A 74 -30.13 -0.83 -4.03
C PRO A 74 -29.25 -1.73 -4.91
N ALA A 75 -28.46 -2.59 -4.26
CA ALA A 75 -27.58 -3.50 -4.97
C ALA A 75 -28.39 -4.44 -5.88
N ALA A 76 -28.14 -4.35 -7.18
CA ALA A 76 -28.71 -5.27 -8.15
C ALA A 76 -27.87 -6.56 -8.18
N PRO A 77 -28.48 -7.76 -8.01
CA PRO A 77 -27.74 -9.00 -8.11
C PRO A 77 -27.25 -9.21 -9.54
N VAL A 78 -25.94 -9.31 -9.70
CA VAL A 78 -25.31 -9.77 -10.95
C VAL A 78 -25.21 -11.30 -10.87
N PRO A 79 -25.87 -12.07 -11.76
CA PRO A 79 -25.95 -13.53 -11.65
C PRO A 79 -24.58 -14.21 -11.46
N GLU A 80 -23.57 -13.74 -12.18
CA GLU A 80 -22.19 -14.24 -12.12
C GLU A 80 -21.53 -13.95 -10.77
N MET A 81 -21.79 -12.79 -10.17
CA MET A 81 -21.30 -12.46 -8.83
C MET A 81 -22.00 -13.28 -7.75
N VAL A 82 -23.30 -13.54 -7.91
CA VAL A 82 -24.06 -14.41 -6.99
C VAL A 82 -23.56 -15.85 -7.08
N GLU A 83 -23.30 -16.36 -8.28
CA GLU A 83 -22.70 -17.68 -8.48
C GLU A 83 -21.31 -17.75 -7.84
N LEU A 84 -20.48 -16.72 -8.02
CA LEU A 84 -19.16 -16.62 -7.42
C LEU A 84 -19.23 -16.61 -5.88
N ALA A 85 -20.10 -15.79 -5.30
CA ALA A 85 -20.23 -15.65 -3.84
C ALA A 85 -20.78 -16.93 -3.17
N ARG A 86 -21.50 -17.77 -3.91
CA ARG A 86 -21.99 -19.08 -3.43
C ARG A 86 -20.97 -20.20 -3.60
N ARG A 87 -19.90 -19.97 -4.37
CA ARG A 87 -18.88 -20.99 -4.59
C ARG A 87 -18.07 -21.14 -3.29
N PRO A 88 -17.89 -22.38 -2.79
CA PRO A 88 -17.00 -22.61 -1.66
C PRO A 88 -15.60 -22.11 -2.01
N ALA A 89 -14.92 -21.54 -1.02
CA ALA A 89 -13.56 -21.07 -1.21
C ALA A 89 -12.62 -22.25 -1.57
N PRO A 90 -11.51 -22.00 -2.27
CA PRO A 90 -10.60 -23.07 -2.72
C PRO A 90 -10.03 -23.98 -1.61
N TRP A 91 -10.15 -23.58 -0.34
CA TRP A 91 -9.71 -24.32 0.84
C TRP A 91 -10.86 -25.00 1.62
N GLU A 92 -12.10 -24.89 1.17
CA GLU A 92 -13.28 -25.49 1.82
C GLU A 92 -13.64 -26.86 1.24
N ALA A 93 -14.19 -27.74 2.09
CA ALA A 93 -14.67 -29.05 1.68
C ALA A 93 -15.90 -28.91 0.79
N GLY A 94 -15.70 -28.97 -0.54
CA GLY A 94 -16.77 -28.80 -1.54
C GLY A 94 -16.37 -27.97 -2.77
N TYR A 95 -15.14 -27.46 -2.84
CA TYR A 95 -14.65 -26.74 -4.01
C TYR A 95 -14.44 -27.66 -5.23
N GLU A 96 -15.18 -27.38 -6.31
CA GLU A 96 -14.89 -27.91 -7.64
C GLU A 96 -14.37 -26.78 -8.57
N PRO A 97 -13.20 -26.94 -9.20
CA PRO A 97 -12.68 -25.97 -10.15
C PRO A 97 -13.58 -25.89 -11.39
N LYS A 98 -13.99 -24.67 -11.76
CA LYS A 98 -14.70 -24.41 -13.02
C LYS A 98 -13.72 -24.69 -14.18
N ARG A 99 -13.99 -25.70 -15.00
CA ARG A 99 -13.20 -26.06 -16.20
C ARG A 99 -13.38 -25.04 -17.32
#